data_AF-A0A943CUL3-F1
#
_entry.id   AF-A0A943CUL3-F1
#
_cell.length_a   1.000
_cell.length_b   1.000
_cell.length_c   1.000
_cell.angle_alpha   90.00
_cell.angle_beta   90.00
_cell.angle_gamma   90.00
#
_symmetry.space_group_name_H-M   'P 1'
#
loop_
_entity.id
_entity.type
_entity.pdbx_description
1 polymer ?
#
loop_
_entity_poly.entity_id
_entity_poly.type
_entity_poly.pdbx_seq_one_letter_code
_entity_poly.pdbx_strand_id
1 'polypeptide(L)'
;MVLKNDYNKVIIQLTNDEFIYKSFFRRVKIKKSDIRSVFYDEGYLGILTYSRRIYSLSLGSLLWSEKGKLEDLRKELNKENILFDYTNAKAMRDFFPYYMFFLPIFNDEKYLKFKIVLFLIFIIGIIYIKRVSIFSNTVFNIDKDELEIINRKNSIKYKRHEINKIESKKYYDGVTTIEFKKSGNKYSISFKDTPYLIKIYDLSLIKLFG
;
A
#
# COMPACT_ATOMS: atom_id res chain seq x y z
N MET A 1 -21.77 4.46 -5.18
CA MET A 1 -21.07 3.42 -5.99
C MET A 1 -21.02 2.10 -5.23
N VAL A 2 -21.09 0.94 -5.89
CA VAL A 2 -20.98 -0.40 -5.26
C VAL A 2 -20.10 -1.30 -6.12
N LEU A 3 -19.07 -1.92 -5.53
CA LEU A 3 -18.17 -2.87 -6.18
C LEU A 3 -18.29 -4.25 -5.52
N LYS A 4 -18.34 -5.30 -6.34
CA LYS A 4 -18.63 -6.68 -5.93
C LYS A 4 -17.49 -7.64 -6.25
N ASN A 5 -17.56 -8.83 -5.65
CA ASN A 5 -16.73 -9.98 -6.04
C ASN A 5 -17.44 -10.89 -7.05
N ASP A 6 -16.73 -11.93 -7.49
CA ASP A 6 -17.24 -12.96 -8.43
C ASP A 6 -18.48 -13.69 -7.92
N TYR A 7 -18.72 -13.68 -6.60
CA TYR A 7 -19.90 -14.27 -5.94
C TYR A 7 -21.03 -13.26 -5.69
N ASN A 8 -21.02 -12.11 -6.38
CA ASN A 8 -21.97 -11.00 -6.19
C ASN A 8 -22.01 -10.37 -4.78
N LYS A 9 -21.07 -10.71 -3.90
CA LYS A 9 -20.95 -10.10 -2.57
C LYS A 9 -20.36 -8.70 -2.70
N VAL A 10 -20.95 -7.74 -1.99
CA VAL A 10 -20.47 -6.35 -1.94
C VAL A 10 -19.17 -6.25 -1.15
N ILE A 11 -18.10 -5.83 -1.81
CA ILE A 11 -16.77 -5.64 -1.22
C ILE A 11 -16.54 -4.16 -0.87
N ILE A 12 -16.88 -3.25 -1.78
CA ILE A 12 -16.80 -1.81 -1.55
C ILE A 12 -18.17 -1.21 -1.76
N GLN A 13 -18.57 -0.34 -0.85
CA GLN A 13 -19.78 0.44 -0.94
C GLN A 13 -19.45 1.88 -0.59
N LEU A 14 -19.78 2.79 -1.51
CA LEU A 14 -19.65 4.21 -1.32
C LEU A 14 -21.04 4.82 -1.28
N THR A 15 -21.40 5.39 -0.12
CA THR A 15 -22.62 6.15 0.09
C THR A 15 -22.34 7.65 -0.06
N ASN A 16 -23.34 8.49 0.22
CA ASN A 16 -23.18 9.95 0.18
C ASN A 16 -22.11 10.42 1.17
N ASP A 17 -22.05 9.82 2.36
CA ASP A 17 -21.20 10.29 3.46
C ASP A 17 -20.06 9.32 3.81
N GLU A 18 -20.14 8.06 3.39
CA GLU A 18 -19.29 7.01 3.95
C GLU A 18 -18.72 6.08 2.88
N PHE A 19 -17.45 5.75 3.07
CA PHE A 19 -16.77 4.64 2.41
C PHE A 19 -16.82 3.41 3.32
N ILE A 20 -17.31 2.31 2.78
CA ILE A 20 -17.45 1.03 3.47
C ILE A 20 -16.70 -0.05 2.68
N TYR A 21 -15.76 -0.70 3.35
CA TYR A 21 -15.06 -1.87 2.83
C TYR A 21 -15.42 -3.11 3.66
N LYS A 22 -15.76 -4.19 2.98
CA LYS A 22 -16.13 -5.49 3.56
C LYS A 22 -15.17 -6.55 3.03
N SER A 23 -14.26 -6.99 3.88
CA SER A 23 -13.46 -8.19 3.69
C SER A 23 -14.04 -9.32 4.54
N PHE A 24 -13.63 -10.56 4.24
CA PHE A 24 -14.09 -11.78 4.91
C PHE A 24 -14.00 -11.69 6.44
N PHE A 25 -12.95 -11.04 6.98
CA PHE A 25 -12.71 -10.95 8.43
C PHE A 25 -12.92 -9.55 9.02
N ARG A 26 -13.16 -8.53 8.19
CA ARG A 26 -13.18 -7.15 8.67
C ARG A 26 -14.10 -6.28 7.83
N ARG A 27 -14.94 -5.52 8.53
CA ARG A 27 -15.65 -4.37 7.96
C ARG A 27 -14.94 -3.09 8.41
N VAL A 28 -14.61 -2.24 7.47
CA VAL A 28 -14.03 -0.91 7.71
C VAL A 28 -15.04 0.12 7.22
N LYS A 29 -15.25 1.15 8.03
CA LYS A 29 -16.17 2.24 7.77
C LYS A 29 -15.44 3.55 8.01
N ILE A 30 -15.39 4.43 7.00
CA ILE A 30 -14.65 5.69 7.02
C ILE A 30 -15.59 6.77 6.47
N LYS A 31 -15.72 7.90 7.17
CA LYS A 31 -16.47 9.05 6.63
C LYS A 31 -15.67 9.68 5.49
N LYS A 32 -16.35 10.08 4.41
CA LYS A 32 -15.72 10.77 3.26
C LYS A 32 -15.07 12.09 3.68
N SER A 33 -15.64 12.78 4.67
CA SER A 33 -15.05 13.97 5.29
C SER A 33 -13.64 13.72 5.83
N ASP A 34 -13.40 12.51 6.36
CA ASP A 34 -12.18 12.19 7.09
C ASP A 34 -11.08 11.68 6.16
N ILE A 35 -11.42 11.33 4.91
CA ILE A 35 -10.47 10.87 3.90
C ILE A 35 -9.69 12.07 3.37
N ARG A 36 -8.37 11.93 3.36
CA ARG A 36 -7.40 12.92 2.89
C ARG A 36 -6.91 12.56 1.49
N SER A 37 -6.46 11.32 1.31
CA SER A 37 -5.95 10.83 0.02
C SER A 37 -6.25 9.34 -0.16
N VAL A 38 -6.49 8.94 -1.40
CA VAL A 38 -6.78 7.56 -1.80
C VAL A 38 -5.91 7.19 -2.99
N PHE A 39 -5.26 6.04 -2.86
CA PHE A 39 -4.40 5.45 -3.86
C PHE A 39 -4.84 4.00 -4.10
N TYR A 40 -4.70 3.47 -5.33
CA TYR A 40 -4.85 2.04 -5.58
C TYR A 40 -3.81 1.51 -6.57
N ASP A 41 -3.55 0.21 -6.47
CA ASP A 41 -2.65 -0.58 -7.32
C ASP A 41 -3.31 -1.96 -7.60
N GLU A 42 -2.68 -2.78 -8.44
CA GLU A 42 -3.10 -4.07 -9.00
C GLU A 42 -3.81 -5.02 -8.01
N GLY A 43 -3.53 -4.90 -6.71
CA GLY A 43 -4.18 -5.68 -5.65
C GLY A 43 -4.62 -4.93 -4.38
N TYR A 44 -4.42 -3.62 -4.26
CA TYR A 44 -4.62 -2.91 -2.98
C TYR A 44 -5.16 -1.49 -3.14
N LEU A 45 -5.94 -1.06 -2.15
CA LEU A 45 -6.46 0.29 -1.99
C LEU A 45 -5.89 0.88 -0.69
N GLY A 46 -5.10 1.94 -0.81
CA GLY A 46 -4.57 2.73 0.29
C GLY A 46 -5.47 3.93 0.58
N ILE A 47 -5.85 4.14 1.84
CA ILE A 47 -6.63 5.31 2.27
C ILE A 47 -5.91 5.98 3.43
N LEU A 48 -5.55 7.25 3.25
CA LEU A 48 -5.05 8.12 4.30
C LEU A 48 -6.18 9.01 4.81
N THR A 49 -6.33 9.11 6.11
CA THR A 49 -7.29 10.02 6.76
C THR A 49 -6.59 11.25 7.36
N TYR A 50 -7.35 12.32 7.62
CA TYR A 50 -6.84 13.49 8.36
C TYR A 50 -6.36 13.14 9.77
N SER A 51 -6.88 12.04 10.35
CA SER A 51 -6.37 11.48 11.61
C SER A 51 -5.00 10.78 11.49
N ARG A 52 -4.36 10.83 10.31
CA ARG A 52 -3.09 10.17 9.97
C ARG A 52 -3.14 8.64 10.04
N ARG A 53 -4.35 8.05 10.08
CA ARG A 53 -4.53 6.60 9.93
C ARG A 53 -4.46 6.22 8.47
N ILE A 54 -3.64 5.21 8.18
CA ILE A 54 -3.49 4.58 6.87
C ILE A 54 -4.24 3.24 6.91
N TYR A 55 -5.13 3.04 5.95
CA TYR A 55 -5.81 1.78 5.71
C TYR A 55 -5.25 1.16 4.45
N SER A 56 -4.78 -0.09 4.54
CA SER A 56 -4.43 -0.91 3.38
C SER A 56 -5.49 -1.99 3.21
N LEU A 57 -6.25 -1.91 2.13
CA LEU A 57 -7.41 -2.76 1.87
C LEU A 57 -7.13 -3.63 0.64
N SER A 58 -7.26 -4.94 0.77
CA SER A 58 -7.02 -5.85 -0.35
C SER A 58 -8.17 -5.79 -1.37
N LEU A 59 -7.81 -5.66 -2.64
CA LEU A 59 -8.70 -5.69 -3.79
C LEU A 59 -8.68 -7.06 -4.50
N GLY A 60 -7.95 -8.05 -3.98
CA GLY A 60 -7.79 -9.35 -4.63
C GLY A 60 -9.09 -10.13 -4.81
N SER A 61 -10.11 -9.85 -4.00
CA SER A 61 -11.45 -10.42 -4.13
C SER A 61 -12.39 -9.61 -5.02
N LEU A 62 -11.94 -8.50 -5.62
CA LEU A 62 -12.80 -7.67 -6.47
C LEU A 62 -12.93 -8.30 -7.86
N LEU A 63 -14.16 -8.33 -8.37
CA LEU A 63 -14.46 -8.81 -9.72
C LEU A 63 -13.64 -8.00 -10.75
N TRP A 64 -13.08 -8.67 -11.75
CA TRP A 64 -12.18 -8.02 -12.71
C TRP A 64 -12.84 -6.88 -13.47
N SER A 65 -14.11 -7.02 -13.86
CA SER A 65 -14.89 -5.96 -14.51
C SER A 65 -15.18 -4.76 -13.60
N GLU A 66 -15.14 -4.94 -12.27
CA GLU A 66 -15.31 -3.86 -11.30
C GLU A 66 -14.02 -3.06 -11.09
N LYS A 67 -12.85 -3.60 -11.48
CA LYS A 67 -11.56 -2.89 -11.34
C LYS A 67 -11.52 -1.58 -12.13
N GLY A 68 -12.22 -1.50 -13.25
CA GLY A 68 -12.31 -0.25 -14.05
C GLY A 68 -12.92 0.93 -13.29
N LYS A 69 -13.78 0.65 -12.31
CA LYS A 69 -14.46 1.68 -11.48
C LYS A 69 -13.61 2.18 -10.32
N LEU A 70 -12.44 1.58 -10.07
CA LEU A 70 -11.53 2.00 -9.00
C LEU A 70 -10.96 3.39 -9.24
N GLU A 71 -10.75 3.78 -10.49
CA GLU A 71 -10.31 5.13 -10.83
C GLU A 71 -11.38 6.18 -10.51
N ASP A 72 -12.64 5.86 -10.77
CA ASP A 72 -13.76 6.75 -10.43
C ASP A 72 -13.93 6.85 -8.91
N LEU A 73 -13.84 5.73 -8.20
CA LEU A 73 -13.81 5.69 -6.73
C LEU A 73 -12.69 6.58 -6.17
N ARG A 74 -11.50 6.47 -6.76
CA ARG A 74 -10.34 7.26 -6.36
C ARG A 74 -10.59 8.74 -6.59
N LYS A 75 -11.06 9.13 -7.78
CA LYS A 75 -11.39 10.53 -8.10
C LYS A 75 -12.44 11.12 -7.17
N GLU A 76 -13.44 10.32 -6.79
CA GLU A 76 -14.51 10.77 -5.89
C GLU A 76 -14.03 10.98 -4.44
N LEU A 77 -13.05 10.19 -3.99
CA LEU A 77 -12.57 10.21 -2.60
C LEU A 77 -11.30 11.03 -2.37
N ASN A 78 -10.45 11.17 -3.39
CA ASN A 78 -9.12 11.73 -3.25
C ASN A 78 -9.17 13.26 -3.24
N LYS A 79 -8.74 13.88 -2.14
CA LYS A 79 -8.67 15.35 -2.00
C LYS A 79 -7.27 15.90 -2.23
N GLU A 80 -6.26 15.13 -1.85
CA GLU A 80 -4.85 15.50 -1.93
C GLU A 80 -4.04 14.44 -2.67
N ASN A 81 -2.98 14.85 -3.35
CA ASN A 81 -2.08 13.95 -4.08
C ASN A 81 -0.92 13.52 -3.17
N ILE A 82 -1.15 12.48 -2.37
CA ILE A 82 -0.18 11.99 -1.38
C ILE A 82 0.41 10.66 -1.87
N LEU A 83 1.73 10.54 -1.77
CA LEU A 83 2.49 9.40 -2.20
C LEU A 83 2.64 8.36 -1.08
N PHE A 84 2.06 7.18 -1.28
CA PHE A 84 2.12 6.07 -0.34
C PHE A 84 3.44 5.31 -0.47
N ASP A 85 4.09 5.07 0.67
CA ASP A 85 5.38 4.39 0.74
C ASP A 85 5.20 2.86 0.73
N TYR A 86 5.88 2.19 -0.22
CA TYR A 86 5.81 0.76 -0.48
C TYR A 86 6.87 -0.07 0.25
N THR A 87 7.60 0.48 1.22
CA THR A 87 8.74 -0.21 1.87
C THR A 87 8.39 -1.61 2.43
N ASN A 88 7.17 -1.82 2.95
CA ASN A 88 6.75 -3.11 3.47
C ASN A 88 6.55 -4.18 2.37
N ALA A 89 6.22 -3.78 1.14
CA ALA A 89 6.08 -4.68 0.00
C ALA A 89 7.41 -5.35 -0.37
N LYS A 90 8.52 -4.61 -0.25
CA LYS A 90 9.88 -5.11 -0.47
C LYS A 90 10.23 -6.20 0.55
N ALA A 91 10.00 -5.90 1.83
CA ALA A 91 10.26 -6.86 2.91
C ALA A 91 9.43 -8.14 2.75
N MET A 92 8.15 -8.06 2.39
CA MET A 92 7.31 -9.26 2.21
C MET A 92 7.79 -10.21 1.10
N ARG A 93 8.29 -9.67 -0.01
CA ARG A 93 8.70 -10.45 -1.17
C ARG A 93 9.97 -11.26 -0.89
N ASP A 94 10.92 -10.68 -0.18
CA ASP A 94 12.19 -11.34 0.15
C ASP A 94 12.02 -12.52 1.12
N PHE A 95 10.97 -12.51 1.96
CA PHE A 95 10.68 -13.60 2.90
C PHE A 95 9.91 -14.78 2.27
N PHE A 96 9.17 -14.56 1.19
CA PHE A 96 8.26 -15.58 0.62
C PHE A 96 8.95 -16.78 -0.08
N PRO A 97 10.07 -16.64 -0.82
CA PRO A 97 10.64 -17.77 -1.57
C PRO A 97 11.30 -18.85 -0.70
N TYR A 98 11.76 -18.53 0.51
CA TYR A 98 12.50 -19.48 1.36
C TYR A 98 11.63 -20.63 1.91
N TYR A 99 10.31 -20.47 1.99
CA TYR A 99 9.43 -21.48 2.60
C TYR A 99 8.92 -22.55 1.62
N MET A 100 8.90 -22.27 0.30
CA MET A 100 8.53 -23.26 -0.72
C MET A 100 9.54 -24.42 -0.81
N PHE A 101 10.78 -24.20 -0.41
CA PHE A 101 11.84 -25.22 -0.42
C PHE A 101 11.72 -26.28 0.70
N PHE A 102 10.86 -26.07 1.71
CA PHE A 102 10.70 -27.04 2.82
C PHE A 102 9.66 -28.14 2.56
N LEU A 103 8.80 -27.98 1.55
CA LEU A 103 7.72 -28.93 1.24
C LEU A 103 8.18 -30.28 0.63
N PRO A 104 9.28 -30.39 -0.14
CA PRO A 104 9.64 -31.67 -0.77
C PRO A 104 10.42 -32.64 0.13
N ILE A 105 10.86 -32.24 1.33
CA ILE A 105 11.98 -32.94 2.02
C ILE A 105 11.55 -34.26 2.71
N PHE A 106 10.25 -34.53 2.89
CA PHE A 106 9.80 -35.74 3.59
C PHE A 106 8.66 -36.43 2.83
N ASN A 107 8.98 -37.35 1.91
CA ASN A 107 7.99 -38.11 1.14
C ASN A 107 7.53 -39.41 1.85
N ASP A 108 7.68 -39.47 3.17
CA ASP A 108 7.41 -40.66 3.98
C ASP A 108 6.09 -40.52 4.74
N GLU A 109 5.25 -41.56 4.75
CA GLU A 109 3.89 -41.56 5.33
C GLU A 109 3.91 -41.46 6.86
N LYS A 110 4.99 -41.94 7.49
CA LYS A 110 5.18 -41.93 8.95
C LYS A 110 5.05 -40.52 9.56
N TYR A 111 5.32 -39.48 8.78
CA TYR A 111 5.31 -38.09 9.22
C TYR A 111 4.05 -37.30 8.82
N LEU A 112 2.97 -37.97 8.40
CA LEU A 112 1.74 -37.30 7.94
C LEU A 112 1.19 -36.26 8.92
N LYS A 113 1.18 -36.56 10.23
CA LYS A 113 0.75 -35.60 11.28
C LYS A 113 1.63 -34.34 11.32
N PHE A 114 2.94 -34.51 11.16
CA PHE A 114 3.89 -33.39 11.12
C PHE A 114 3.69 -32.54 9.86
N LYS A 115 3.43 -33.16 8.69
CA LYS A 115 3.11 -32.45 7.44
C LYS A 115 1.84 -31.60 7.57
N ILE A 116 0.79 -32.14 8.21
CA ILE A 116 -0.45 -31.40 8.45
C ILE A 116 -0.21 -30.18 9.34
N VAL A 117 0.55 -30.33 10.44
CA VAL A 117 0.90 -29.21 11.33
C VAL A 117 1.72 -28.15 10.59
N LEU A 118 2.73 -28.56 9.83
CA LEU A 118 3.56 -27.64 9.04
C LEU A 118 2.73 -26.89 8.00
N PHE A 119 1.79 -27.58 7.33
CA PHE A 119 0.85 -26.97 6.38
C PHE A 119 -0.10 -25.97 7.05
N LEU A 120 -0.58 -26.25 8.26
CA LEU A 120 -1.38 -25.30 9.03
C LEU A 120 -0.57 -24.06 9.41
N ILE A 121 0.67 -24.23 9.88
CA ILE A 121 1.59 -23.11 10.17
C ILE A 121 1.82 -22.28 8.90
N PHE A 122 1.99 -22.94 7.74
CA PHE A 122 2.14 -22.28 6.45
C PHE A 122 0.90 -21.48 6.05
N ILE A 123 -0.31 -22.04 6.19
CA ILE A 123 -1.56 -21.32 5.95
C ILE A 123 -1.66 -20.09 6.87
N ILE A 124 -1.36 -20.26 8.16
CA ILE A 124 -1.34 -19.15 9.13
C ILE A 124 -0.32 -18.09 8.71
N GLY A 125 0.86 -18.50 8.27
CA GLY A 125 1.92 -17.63 7.74
C GLY A 125 1.46 -16.84 6.51
N ILE A 126 0.83 -17.48 5.52
CA ILE A 126 0.26 -16.81 4.35
C ILE A 126 -0.82 -15.81 4.77
N ILE A 127 -1.72 -16.20 5.68
CA ILE A 127 -2.77 -15.32 6.18
C ILE A 127 -2.16 -14.12 6.91
N TYR A 128 -1.12 -14.33 7.70
CA TYR A 128 -0.41 -13.27 8.42
C TYR A 128 0.31 -12.31 7.46
N ILE A 129 1.02 -12.82 6.46
CA ILE A 129 1.67 -12.02 5.43
C ILE A 129 0.63 -11.20 4.65
N LYS A 130 -0.50 -11.81 4.23
CA LYS A 130 -1.60 -11.06 3.60
C LYS A 130 -2.21 -9.96 4.49
N ARG A 131 -2.00 -10.02 5.82
CA ARG A 131 -2.50 -9.01 6.77
C ARG A 131 -1.52 -7.87 7.03
N VAL A 132 -0.22 -8.05 6.82
CA VAL A 132 0.73 -6.96 7.02
C VAL A 132 0.45 -5.89 5.95
N SER A 133 0.39 -4.63 6.36
CA SER A 133 0.11 -3.52 5.45
C SER A 133 1.20 -3.42 4.40
N ILE A 134 0.83 -3.49 3.12
CA ILE A 134 1.77 -3.27 2.00
C ILE A 134 2.37 -1.87 2.03
N PHE A 135 1.58 -0.91 2.51
CA PHE A 135 2.06 0.44 2.72
C PHE A 135 2.75 0.53 4.08
N SER A 136 3.87 1.24 4.09
CA SER A 136 4.53 1.70 5.31
C SER A 136 3.55 2.57 6.10
N ASN A 137 3.80 2.71 7.41
CA ASN A 137 3.02 3.63 8.24
C ASN A 137 3.38 5.10 7.99
N THR A 138 4.16 5.37 6.94
CA THR A 138 4.62 6.67 6.51
C THR A 138 4.09 6.95 5.10
N VAL A 139 3.63 8.17 4.87
CA VAL A 139 3.11 8.68 3.59
C VAL A 139 3.74 10.04 3.37
N PHE A 140 3.91 10.43 2.11
CA PHE A 140 4.61 11.66 1.77
C PHE A 140 3.68 12.55 0.96
N ASN A 141 3.40 13.75 1.46
CA ASN A 141 2.74 14.78 0.66
C ASN A 141 3.82 15.68 0.07
N ILE A 142 3.78 15.85 -1.24
CA ILE A 142 4.87 16.38 -2.03
C ILE A 142 4.30 17.54 -2.84
N ASP A 143 4.60 18.76 -2.41
CA ASP A 143 4.22 20.00 -3.08
C ASP A 143 5.48 20.73 -3.58
N LYS A 144 5.34 21.63 -4.54
CA LYS A 144 6.43 22.29 -5.27
C LYS A 144 7.57 22.80 -4.37
N ASP A 145 7.24 23.29 -3.18
CA ASP A 145 8.18 23.89 -2.23
C ASP A 145 8.24 23.19 -0.87
N GLU A 146 7.34 22.24 -0.59
CA GLU A 146 7.21 21.57 0.70
C GLU A 146 7.09 20.05 0.57
N LEU A 147 7.82 19.34 1.44
CA LEU A 147 7.72 17.91 1.65
C LEU A 147 7.18 17.65 3.05
N GLU A 148 5.99 17.06 3.16
CA GLU A 148 5.41 16.63 4.43
C GLU A 148 5.52 15.11 4.55
N ILE A 149 6.28 14.66 5.56
CA ILE A 149 6.35 13.26 5.99
C ILE A 149 5.27 13.03 7.04
N ILE A 150 4.30 12.19 6.71
CA ILE A 150 3.15 11.89 7.57
C ILE A 150 3.31 10.48 8.09
N ASN A 151 3.39 10.30 9.39
CA ASN A 151 3.27 8.98 10.00
C ASN A 151 2.17 8.93 11.07
N ARG A 152 1.98 7.75 11.66
CA ARG A 152 0.92 7.53 12.67
C ARG A 152 1.03 8.45 13.90
N LYS A 153 2.24 8.88 14.29
CA LYS A 153 2.50 9.64 15.51
C LYS A 153 2.67 11.14 15.25
N ASN A 154 3.38 11.52 14.21
CA ASN A 154 3.68 12.90 13.86
C ASN A 154 3.62 13.16 12.35
N SER A 155 3.53 14.44 12.00
CA SER A 155 3.79 14.94 10.66
C SER A 155 4.95 15.91 10.76
N ILE A 156 5.90 15.81 9.83
CA ILE A 156 7.06 16.69 9.77
C ILE A 156 7.09 17.32 8.38
N LYS A 157 7.17 18.65 8.34
CA LYS A 157 7.26 19.41 7.10
C LYS A 157 8.68 19.91 6.89
N TYR A 158 9.15 19.80 5.66
CA TYR A 158 10.45 20.31 5.21
C TYR A 158 10.24 21.19 3.98
N LYS A 159 10.91 22.34 3.94
CA LYS A 159 10.99 23.15 2.72
C LYS A 159 12.01 22.54 1.75
N ARG A 160 11.81 22.74 0.45
CA ARG A 160 12.70 22.19 -0.59
C ARG A 160 14.19 22.48 -0.34
N HIS A 161 14.52 23.73 -0.02
CA HIS A 161 15.91 24.17 0.20
C HIS A 161 16.56 23.54 1.45
N GLU A 162 15.79 22.89 2.30
CA GLU A 162 16.32 22.24 3.50
C GLU A 162 16.90 20.86 3.23
N ILE A 163 16.63 20.27 2.06
CA ILE A 163 16.98 18.90 1.71
C ILE A 163 18.37 18.88 1.04
N ASN A 164 19.34 18.22 1.67
CA ASN A 164 20.76 18.36 1.29
C ASN A 164 21.13 17.66 -0.02
N LYS A 165 20.57 16.47 -0.26
CA LYS A 165 20.88 15.64 -1.43
C LYS A 165 19.75 14.65 -1.63
N ILE A 166 19.37 14.43 -2.87
CA ILE A 166 18.42 13.39 -3.27
C ILE A 166 19.12 12.39 -4.19
N GLU A 167 18.91 11.10 -3.94
CA GLU A 167 19.36 10.00 -4.78
C GLU A 167 18.17 9.15 -5.19
N SER A 168 17.96 8.96 -6.49
CA SER A 168 16.97 8.02 -7.01
C SER A 168 17.66 6.71 -7.39
N LYS A 169 17.12 5.58 -6.92
CA LYS A 169 17.60 4.24 -7.23
C LYS A 169 16.43 3.41 -7.76
N LYS A 170 16.56 2.96 -9.01
CA LYS A 170 15.60 2.04 -9.62
C LYS A 170 16.07 0.60 -9.37
N TYR A 171 15.19 -0.22 -8.80
CA TYR A 171 15.45 -1.65 -8.62
C TYR A 171 14.81 -2.44 -9.75
N TYR A 172 15.33 -3.64 -10.02
CA TYR A 172 14.89 -4.55 -11.09
C TYR A 172 13.39 -4.90 -11.07
N ASP A 173 12.73 -4.69 -9.93
CA ASP A 173 11.34 -5.06 -9.68
C ASP A 173 10.31 -3.97 -10.00
N GLY A 174 10.71 -2.89 -10.68
CA GLY A 174 9.83 -1.77 -10.98
C GLY A 174 9.47 -0.93 -9.75
N VAL A 175 10.22 -1.09 -8.66
CA VAL A 175 10.15 -0.22 -7.47
C VAL A 175 11.29 0.78 -7.54
N THR A 176 10.94 2.06 -7.52
CA THR A 176 11.87 3.18 -7.46
C THR A 176 11.94 3.67 -6.01
N THR A 177 13.16 3.87 -5.50
CA THR A 177 13.38 4.46 -4.17
C THR A 177 14.05 5.80 -4.32
N ILE A 178 13.48 6.83 -3.68
CA ILE A 178 14.08 8.14 -3.54
C ILE A 178 14.61 8.26 -2.11
N GLU A 179 15.90 8.54 -1.97
CA GLU A 179 16.55 8.76 -0.68
C GLU A 179 16.94 10.23 -0.53
N PHE A 180 16.72 10.81 0.65
CA PHE A 180 17.19 12.16 0.96
C PHE A 180 17.72 12.28 2.39
N LYS A 181 18.61 13.25 2.62
CA LYS A 181 19.20 13.53 3.95
C LYS A 181 18.79 14.90 4.46
N LYS A 182 18.44 14.96 5.75
CA LYS A 182 18.21 16.21 6.49
C LYS A 182 18.76 16.09 7.92
N SER A 183 19.60 17.05 8.31
CA SER A 183 20.12 17.15 9.69
C SER A 183 20.68 15.83 10.25
N GLY A 184 21.41 15.08 9.41
CA GLY A 184 21.98 13.77 9.76
C GLY A 184 21.03 12.58 9.57
N ASN A 185 19.71 12.79 9.50
CA ASN A 185 18.72 11.73 9.27
C ASN A 185 18.58 11.39 7.78
N LYS A 186 18.54 10.10 7.47
CA LYS A 186 18.26 9.58 6.14
C LYS A 186 16.79 9.16 6.04
N TYR A 187 16.12 9.65 5.01
CA TYR A 187 14.75 9.28 4.66
C TYR A 187 14.75 8.56 3.32
N SER A 188 13.88 7.59 3.17
CA SER A 188 13.69 6.85 1.93
C SER A 188 12.21 6.68 1.65
N ILE A 189 11.82 6.88 0.40
CA ILE A 189 10.46 6.67 -0.08
C ILE A 189 10.54 5.65 -1.20
N SER A 190 9.85 4.52 -1.05
CA SER A 190 9.75 3.52 -2.10
C SER A 190 8.38 3.59 -2.77
N PHE A 191 8.34 3.54 -4.09
CA PHE A 191 7.09 3.50 -4.85
C PHE A 191 7.24 2.62 -6.09
N LYS A 192 6.14 1.98 -6.51
CA LYS A 192 6.09 1.14 -7.71
C LYS A 192 5.72 1.98 -8.93
N ASP A 193 6.35 1.73 -10.08
CA ASP A 193 6.02 2.37 -11.34
C ASP A 193 4.60 1.94 -11.80
N THR A 194 3.57 2.64 -11.32
CA THR A 194 2.16 2.45 -11.73
C THR A 194 1.68 3.67 -12.52
N PRO A 195 0.69 3.54 -13.42
CA PRO A 195 0.15 4.68 -14.18
C PRO A 195 -0.36 5.85 -13.31
N TYR A 196 -0.77 5.56 -12.07
CA TYR A 196 -1.15 6.59 -11.10
C TYR A 196 0.06 7.31 -10.49
N LEU A 197 1.14 6.57 -10.18
CA LEU A 197 2.37 7.14 -9.64
C LEU A 197 3.17 7.92 -10.68
N ILE A 198 3.14 7.54 -11.96
CA ILE A 198 3.75 8.33 -13.06
C ILE A 198 3.12 9.74 -13.12
N LYS A 199 1.80 9.87 -12.93
CA LYS A 199 1.14 11.19 -12.90
C LYS A 199 1.54 12.05 -11.70
N ILE A 200 1.70 11.46 -10.50
CA ILE A 200 2.17 12.19 -9.30
C ILE A 200 3.68 12.51 -9.42
N TYR A 201 4.45 11.61 -10.03
CA TYR A 201 5.87 11.75 -10.30
C TYR A 201 6.13 12.92 -11.25
N ASP A 202 5.41 12.98 -12.37
CA ASP A 202 5.55 14.05 -13.37
C ASP A 202 5.06 15.41 -12.85
N LEU A 203 4.03 15.43 -11.99
CA LEU A 203 3.45 16.68 -11.48
C LEU A 203 4.17 17.26 -10.25
N SER A 204 4.76 16.41 -9.40
CA SER A 204 5.16 16.81 -8.04
C SER A 204 6.62 16.52 -7.74
N LEU A 205 7.11 15.33 -8.11
CA LEU A 205 8.50 14.94 -7.87
C LEU A 205 9.42 15.63 -8.90
N ILE A 206 9.19 15.53 -10.22
CA ILE A 206 10.06 16.18 -11.23
C ILE A 206 10.18 17.69 -11.02
N LYS A 207 9.15 18.38 -10.52
CA LYS A 207 9.21 19.84 -10.23
C LYS A 207 9.97 20.19 -8.94
N LEU A 208 10.08 19.27 -7.99
CA LEU A 208 10.95 19.38 -6.80
C LEU A 208 12.40 18.95 -7.07
N PHE A 209 12.63 18.11 -8.08
CA PHE A 209 13.94 17.50 -8.37
C PHE A 209 14.60 17.98 -9.68
N GLY A 210 13.88 18.76 -10.49
CA GLY A 210 14.37 19.49 -11.67
C GLY A 210 14.61 20.96 -11.38
#